data_AF-A0A540KV17-F1
#
_entry.id   AF-A0A540KV17-F1
#
_cell.length_a   1.000
_cell.length_b   1.000
_cell.length_c   1.000
_cell.angle_alpha   90.00
_cell.angle_beta   90.00
_cell.angle_gamma   90.00
#
_symmetry.space_group_name_H-M   'P 1'
#
loop_
_entity.id
_entity.type
_entity.pdbx_description
1 polymer ?
#
loop_
_entity_poly.entity_id
_entity_poly.type
_entity_poly.pdbx_seq_one_letter_code
_entity_poly.pdbx_strand_id
1 'polypeptide(L)'
;MMDLSTATHLDPTLSYPYKYRAVSLLEENQFEAAITEINKIISFKVSPDCLELRAWFSIALEDFEGALRDVRALLTLDPNYMMFHGKMHGDHLVELLCPFVQQWSQADCWMQLYDRWSSVDDIGSLAVVHHMLANDPGKSLLRFRQSLLLLRLNCQKAAMHSLRLARNHSSSEHERLVYEGWILYDTGHREEALAKAEESIAIQRSFEAFFLKAYALADSSLDSDSSTYVIQLLEEALRCPSDGLRKGQALNNLGSVYVDSDKLDLAADCYTNALNIKHTRAHQGLARVYHLKNQRKAAYDEMTKLIEKARNNASAFEKRSEYCDRDMAKSDLSMATQLDPLRTYPYRYRAAVLMDDHKEGEAIEELTKAITFKLDLQLLHLRAAFHESMSNFVSTVRDCEAALCLDPNHADTHELYSKARERVNEQKKFPWPWKRVCQAEARREFGFTEESREEQDSVFQLTQKCPRMLNINAPLLSTRHLGNSGGEDLQGVLLPMSEDIQSGDTPRPKLPPGWWHRPLDKDNECDHELDGGCEGDIDLDDVEDDIDDVDYSNEAFSDAIVAFSLSVAIDIVEKKEQRELMKQQIIA
;
A
#
# COMPACT_ATOMS: atom_id res chain seq x y z
N MET A 1 -27.76 9.04 8.63
CA MET A 1 -26.53 8.80 9.41
C MET A 1 -26.23 7.32 9.62
N MET A 2 -27.17 6.52 10.15
CA MET A 2 -26.94 5.08 10.39
C MET A 2 -26.59 4.33 9.08
N ASP A 3 -27.35 4.54 8.01
CA ASP A 3 -27.09 3.89 6.72
C ASP A 3 -25.71 4.24 6.13
N LEU A 4 -25.24 5.47 6.30
CA LEU A 4 -23.91 5.91 5.85
C LEU A 4 -22.78 5.22 6.65
N SER A 5 -22.99 5.01 7.95
CA SER A 5 -22.03 4.28 8.78
C SER A 5 -21.96 2.80 8.39
N THR A 6 -23.11 2.20 8.07
CA THR A 6 -23.18 0.82 7.57
C THR A 6 -22.52 0.70 6.20
N ALA A 7 -22.76 1.65 5.29
CA ALA A 7 -22.10 1.69 3.99
C ALA A 7 -20.56 1.73 4.14
N THR A 8 -20.05 2.62 4.98
CA THR A 8 -18.60 2.74 5.25
C THR A 8 -18.02 1.46 5.86
N HIS A 9 -18.80 0.75 6.70
CA HIS A 9 -18.37 -0.49 7.31
C HIS A 9 -18.29 -1.65 6.32
N LEU A 10 -19.23 -1.70 5.37
CA LEU A 10 -19.28 -2.73 4.33
C LEU A 10 -18.24 -2.49 3.25
N ASP A 11 -18.10 -1.24 2.83
CA ASP A 11 -17.13 -0.81 1.83
C ASP A 11 -16.63 0.61 2.16
N PRO A 12 -15.42 0.71 2.73
CA PRO A 12 -14.82 1.98 3.08
C PRO A 12 -14.24 2.74 1.87
N THR A 13 -14.21 2.14 0.66
CA THR A 13 -13.67 2.77 -0.55
C THR A 13 -14.68 3.71 -1.23
N LEU A 14 -15.95 3.58 -0.86
CA LEU A 14 -17.03 4.44 -1.33
C LEU A 14 -16.83 5.87 -0.87
N SER A 15 -16.88 6.84 -1.80
CA SER A 15 -16.68 8.26 -1.47
C SER A 15 -17.92 8.93 -0.87
N TYR A 16 -19.11 8.57 -1.36
CA TYR A 16 -20.34 9.24 -0.95
C TYR A 16 -20.60 9.22 0.58
N PRO A 17 -20.35 8.14 1.36
CA PRO A 17 -20.65 8.14 2.79
C PRO A 17 -19.84 9.18 3.56
N TYR A 18 -18.59 9.44 3.15
CA TYR A 18 -17.74 10.48 3.74
C TYR A 18 -18.23 11.86 3.31
N LYS A 19 -18.51 12.04 2.02
CA LYS A 19 -19.00 13.31 1.45
C LYS A 19 -20.31 13.77 2.11
N TYR A 20 -21.32 12.90 2.21
CA TYR A 20 -22.60 13.22 2.85
C TYR A 20 -22.45 13.54 4.34
N ARG A 21 -21.63 12.79 5.07
CA ARG A 21 -21.37 13.07 6.50
C ARG A 21 -20.65 14.41 6.68
N ALA A 22 -19.65 14.70 5.85
CA ALA A 22 -18.94 15.98 5.90
C ALA A 22 -19.85 17.16 5.58
N VAL A 23 -20.74 17.04 4.58
CA VAL A 23 -21.74 18.07 4.26
C VAL A 23 -22.76 18.25 5.39
N SER A 24 -23.23 17.15 6.01
CA SER A 24 -24.13 17.25 7.17
C SER A 24 -23.46 17.97 8.35
N LEU A 25 -22.16 17.74 8.59
CA LEU A 25 -21.40 18.46 9.62
C LEU A 25 -21.22 19.95 9.28
N LEU A 26 -21.09 20.27 7.98
CA LEU A 26 -21.07 21.64 7.51
C LEU A 26 -22.40 22.37 7.82
N GLU A 27 -23.54 21.73 7.55
CA GLU A 27 -24.87 22.28 7.87
C GLU A 27 -25.04 22.55 9.38
N GLU A 28 -24.38 21.77 10.22
CA GLU A 28 -24.32 21.97 11.67
C GLU A 28 -23.29 23.03 12.11
N ASN A 29 -22.64 23.74 11.18
CA ASN A 29 -21.52 24.66 11.39
C ASN A 29 -20.28 24.03 12.07
N GLN A 30 -20.10 22.72 11.95
CA GLN A 30 -18.95 21.98 12.47
C GLN A 30 -17.87 21.81 11.39
N PHE A 31 -17.29 22.91 10.93
CA PHE A 31 -16.37 22.92 9.78
C PHE A 31 -15.10 22.07 10.00
N GLU A 32 -14.47 22.15 11.19
CA GLU A 32 -13.28 21.34 11.50
C GLU A 32 -13.60 19.83 11.48
N ALA A 33 -14.79 19.45 11.96
CA ALA A 33 -15.26 18.07 11.92
C ALA A 33 -15.54 17.63 10.49
N ALA A 34 -16.11 18.49 9.65
CA ALA A 34 -16.33 18.22 8.22
C ALA A 34 -15.00 17.99 7.49
N ILE A 35 -13.98 18.82 7.74
CA ILE A 35 -12.63 18.64 7.18
C ILE A 35 -12.00 17.33 7.67
N THR A 36 -12.14 17.02 8.96
CA THR A 36 -11.64 15.75 9.53
C THR A 36 -12.33 14.55 8.88
N GLU A 37 -13.65 14.64 8.62
CA GLU A 37 -14.40 13.57 7.98
C GLU A 37 -13.99 13.34 6.52
N ILE A 38 -13.84 14.39 5.72
CA ILE A 38 -13.39 14.25 4.32
C ILE A 38 -11.92 13.84 4.22
N ASN A 39 -11.09 14.22 5.20
CA ASN A 39 -9.70 13.77 5.26
C ASN A 39 -9.56 12.25 5.40
N LYS A 40 -10.56 11.56 5.96
CA LYS A 40 -10.54 10.09 6.09
C LYS A 40 -10.54 9.37 4.76
N ILE A 41 -11.11 9.94 3.70
CA ILE A 41 -11.05 9.35 2.36
C ILE A 41 -9.85 9.87 1.58
N ILE A 42 -9.55 11.18 1.68
CA ILE A 42 -8.40 11.79 1.01
C ILE A 42 -7.08 11.15 1.47
N SER A 43 -7.05 10.53 2.66
CA SER A 43 -5.87 9.83 3.17
C SER A 43 -5.44 8.61 2.35
N PHE A 44 -6.35 7.95 1.64
CA PHE A 44 -6.04 6.75 0.87
C PHE A 44 -6.55 6.81 -0.58
N LYS A 45 -7.54 7.66 -0.88
CA LYS A 45 -8.07 7.87 -2.22
C LYS A 45 -8.23 9.38 -2.48
N VAL A 46 -7.30 9.95 -3.24
CA VAL A 46 -7.37 11.36 -3.65
C VAL A 46 -8.21 11.47 -4.91
N SER A 47 -9.29 12.25 -4.84
CA SER A 47 -10.14 12.53 -5.99
C SER A 47 -10.47 14.04 -6.09
N PRO A 48 -10.66 14.57 -7.32
CA PRO A 48 -10.96 15.99 -7.53
C PRO A 48 -12.17 16.49 -6.73
N ASP A 49 -13.25 15.70 -6.68
CA ASP A 49 -14.48 16.04 -5.95
C ASP A 49 -14.28 16.12 -4.42
N CYS A 50 -13.46 15.23 -3.84
CA CYS A 50 -13.11 15.28 -2.42
C CYS A 50 -12.22 16.50 -2.10
N LEU A 51 -11.28 16.83 -2.99
CA LEU A 51 -10.44 18.03 -2.85
C LEU A 51 -11.27 19.32 -2.98
N GLU A 52 -12.23 19.36 -3.90
CA GLU A 52 -13.17 20.46 -4.04
C GLU A 52 -13.98 20.67 -2.75
N LEU A 53 -14.54 19.61 -2.17
CA LEU A 53 -15.29 19.69 -0.92
C LEU A 53 -14.42 20.19 0.24
N ARG A 54 -13.18 19.70 0.36
CA ARG A 54 -12.26 20.17 1.41
C ARG A 54 -11.89 21.63 1.19
N ALA A 55 -11.61 22.05 -0.04
CA ALA A 55 -11.36 23.45 -0.38
C ALA A 55 -12.54 24.34 0.01
N TRP A 56 -13.75 23.87 -0.21
CA TRP A 56 -14.96 24.58 0.15
C TRP A 56 -15.14 24.73 1.66
N PHE A 57 -14.91 23.67 2.44
CA PHE A 57 -14.92 23.75 3.91
C PHE A 57 -13.84 24.70 4.43
N SER A 58 -12.67 24.71 3.81
CA SER A 58 -11.59 25.66 4.11
C SER A 58 -11.98 27.11 3.80
N ILE A 59 -12.66 27.39 2.69
CA ILE A 59 -13.21 28.73 2.39
C ILE A 59 -14.20 29.16 3.47
N ALA A 60 -15.08 28.25 3.90
CA ALA A 60 -16.06 28.53 4.95
C ALA A 60 -15.41 28.84 6.32
N LEU A 61 -14.25 28.23 6.61
CA LEU A 61 -13.40 28.56 7.76
C LEU A 61 -12.54 29.82 7.58
N GLU A 62 -12.62 30.47 6.43
CA GLU A 62 -11.71 31.54 6.01
C GLU A 62 -10.21 31.12 5.93
N ASP A 63 -9.93 29.82 5.88
CA ASP A 63 -8.61 29.24 5.61
C ASP A 63 -8.37 29.19 4.09
N PHE A 64 -8.00 30.34 3.54
CA PHE A 64 -7.76 30.46 2.10
C PHE A 64 -6.47 29.79 1.64
N GLU A 65 -5.50 29.57 2.54
CA GLU A 65 -4.29 28.82 2.23
C GLU A 65 -4.60 27.34 2.00
N GLY A 66 -5.39 26.74 2.89
CA GLY A 66 -5.89 25.38 2.73
C GLY A 66 -6.73 25.22 1.47
N ALA A 67 -7.61 26.18 1.19
CA ALA A 67 -8.42 26.18 -0.03
C ALA A 67 -7.57 26.25 -1.30
N LEU A 68 -6.62 27.19 -1.39
CA LEU A 68 -5.72 27.29 -2.54
C LEU A 68 -4.86 26.05 -2.73
N ARG A 69 -4.41 25.43 -1.63
CA ARG A 69 -3.68 24.16 -1.69
C ARG A 69 -4.50 23.10 -2.42
N ASP A 70 -5.75 22.92 -2.01
CA ASP A 70 -6.59 21.86 -2.52
C ASP A 70 -7.05 22.11 -3.95
N VAL A 71 -7.40 23.36 -4.30
CA VAL A 71 -7.75 23.75 -5.68
C VAL A 71 -6.59 23.55 -6.64
N ARG A 72 -5.37 23.95 -6.24
CA ARG A 72 -4.17 23.75 -7.08
C ARG A 72 -3.83 22.27 -7.25
N ALA A 73 -3.93 21.47 -6.20
CA ALA A 73 -3.73 20.03 -6.30
C ALA A 73 -4.80 19.39 -7.21
N LEU A 74 -6.06 19.80 -7.09
CA LEU A 74 -7.15 19.37 -7.96
C LEU A 74 -6.84 19.66 -9.43
N LEU A 75 -6.38 20.87 -9.77
CA LEU A 75 -6.02 21.26 -11.14
C LEU A 75 -4.83 20.49 -11.71
N THR A 76 -3.99 19.88 -10.85
CA THR A 76 -2.96 18.95 -11.35
C THR A 76 -3.50 17.57 -11.72
N LEU A 77 -4.61 17.15 -11.10
CA LEU A 77 -5.29 15.89 -11.41
C LEU A 77 -6.15 16.05 -12.66
N ASP A 78 -6.93 17.14 -12.71
CA ASP A 78 -7.76 17.52 -13.84
C ASP A 78 -7.61 19.03 -14.13
N PRO A 79 -6.82 19.40 -15.15
CA PRO A 79 -6.60 20.80 -15.52
C PRO A 79 -7.84 21.55 -16.00
N ASN A 80 -8.87 20.85 -16.48
CA ASN A 80 -10.09 21.47 -17.01
C ASN A 80 -11.27 21.32 -16.04
N TYR A 81 -11.00 21.04 -14.77
CA TYR A 81 -12.03 20.74 -13.79
C TYR A 81 -12.94 21.94 -13.55
N MET A 82 -14.26 21.69 -13.66
CA MET A 82 -15.30 22.69 -13.44
C MET A 82 -15.94 22.50 -12.07
N MET A 83 -15.54 23.35 -11.13
CA MET A 83 -16.04 23.37 -9.75
C MET A 83 -17.48 23.86 -9.66
N PHE A 84 -18.10 23.55 -8.52
CA PHE A 84 -19.43 23.90 -8.08
C PHE A 84 -20.51 23.47 -9.08
N HIS A 85 -20.46 22.18 -9.47
CA HIS A 85 -21.33 21.58 -10.48
C HIS A 85 -21.25 22.29 -11.83
N GLY A 86 -20.04 22.48 -12.36
CA GLY A 86 -19.86 23.02 -13.70
C GLY A 86 -19.91 24.55 -13.81
N LYS A 87 -19.99 25.27 -12.68
CA LYS A 87 -20.28 26.72 -12.68
C LYS A 87 -19.03 27.60 -12.72
N MET A 88 -17.89 27.10 -12.26
CA MET A 88 -16.66 27.88 -12.14
C MET A 88 -15.45 27.04 -12.51
N HIS A 89 -14.57 27.55 -13.37
CA HIS A 89 -13.28 26.92 -13.62
C HIS A 89 -12.36 27.08 -12.41
N GLY A 90 -11.57 26.06 -12.05
CA GLY A 90 -10.70 26.11 -10.87
C GLY A 90 -9.70 27.28 -10.89
N ASP A 91 -9.16 27.64 -12.07
CA ASP A 91 -8.26 28.81 -12.19
C ASP A 91 -8.92 30.12 -11.74
N HIS A 92 -10.21 30.30 -12.04
CA HIS A 92 -10.93 31.50 -11.62
C HIS A 92 -11.04 31.56 -10.09
N LEU A 93 -11.26 30.43 -9.43
CA LEU A 93 -11.24 30.37 -7.97
C LEU A 93 -9.84 30.66 -7.41
N VAL A 94 -8.79 30.18 -8.06
CA VAL A 94 -7.40 30.52 -7.68
C VAL A 94 -7.19 32.02 -7.73
N GLU A 95 -7.60 32.69 -8.81
CA GLU A 95 -7.51 34.15 -8.96
C GLU A 95 -8.25 34.89 -7.84
N LEU A 96 -9.47 34.44 -7.48
CA LEU A 96 -10.26 35.04 -6.41
C LEU A 96 -9.62 34.89 -5.03
N LEU A 97 -8.96 33.76 -4.76
CA LEU A 97 -8.36 33.48 -3.45
C LEU A 97 -6.95 34.07 -3.28
N CYS A 98 -6.22 34.29 -4.38
CA CYS A 98 -4.83 34.78 -4.35
C CYS A 98 -4.62 36.09 -3.56
N PRO A 99 -5.51 37.11 -3.61
CA PRO A 99 -5.32 38.35 -2.84
C PRO A 99 -5.29 38.15 -1.32
N PHE A 100 -5.88 37.07 -0.81
CA PHE A 100 -6.00 36.82 0.62
C PHE A 100 -4.88 35.94 1.20
N VAL A 101 -3.94 35.50 0.36
CA VAL A 101 -2.86 34.59 0.74
C VAL A 101 -1.50 35.25 0.49
N GLN A 102 -0.52 34.91 1.32
CA GLN A 102 0.85 35.40 1.16
C GLN A 102 1.39 35.02 -0.22
N GLN A 103 1.82 36.03 -0.97
CA GLN A 103 2.47 35.83 -2.26
C GLN A 103 3.90 35.34 -2.03
N TRP A 104 4.27 34.26 -2.70
CA TRP A 104 5.58 33.63 -2.57
C TRP A 104 6.50 34.06 -3.70
N SER A 105 7.76 34.36 -3.37
CA SER A 105 8.81 34.44 -4.37
C SER A 105 9.13 33.03 -4.90
N GLN A 106 9.88 32.96 -5.99
CA GLN A 106 10.39 31.68 -6.50
C GLN A 106 11.23 30.95 -5.45
N ALA A 107 12.01 31.68 -4.64
CA ALA A 107 12.82 31.08 -3.56
C ALA A 107 11.94 30.52 -2.45
N ASP A 108 10.87 31.23 -2.06
CA ASP A 108 9.90 30.76 -1.07
C ASP A 108 9.21 29.48 -1.54
N CYS A 109 8.83 29.41 -2.83
CA CYS A 109 8.23 28.21 -3.41
C CYS A 109 9.15 26.98 -3.29
N TRP A 110 10.45 27.14 -3.57
CA TRP A 110 11.41 26.05 -3.42
C TRP A 110 11.58 25.61 -1.96
N MET A 111 11.60 26.57 -1.02
CA MET A 111 11.65 26.27 0.42
C MET A 111 10.39 25.53 0.88
N GLN A 112 9.21 26.02 0.50
CA GLN A 112 7.93 25.37 0.80
C GLN A 112 7.83 23.98 0.19
N LEU A 113 8.30 23.81 -1.06
CA LEU A 113 8.33 22.50 -1.70
C LEU A 113 9.22 21.53 -0.91
N TYR A 114 10.41 21.98 -0.49
CA TYR A 114 11.33 21.15 0.29
C TYR A 114 10.75 20.76 1.65
N ASP A 115 10.23 21.72 2.43
CA ASP A 115 9.68 21.43 3.76
C ASP A 115 8.42 20.55 3.71
N ARG A 116 7.54 20.75 2.71
CA ARG A 116 6.35 19.89 2.51
C ARG A 116 6.72 18.50 2.04
N TRP A 117 7.69 18.38 1.13
CA TRP A 117 8.16 17.08 0.68
C TRP A 117 8.78 16.29 1.83
N SER A 118 9.63 16.95 2.63
CA SER A 118 10.23 16.36 3.82
C SER A 118 9.18 15.91 4.83
N SER A 119 8.07 16.61 4.99
CA SER A 119 6.97 16.21 5.88
C SER A 119 5.97 15.23 5.27
N VAL A 120 6.24 14.72 4.06
CA VAL A 120 5.35 13.76 3.36
C VAL A 120 3.96 14.39 3.07
N ASP A 121 3.91 15.71 2.87
CA ASP A 121 2.70 16.47 2.52
C ASP A 121 2.50 16.49 0.99
N ASP A 122 2.15 15.34 0.39
CA ASP A 122 2.15 15.18 -1.07
C ASP A 122 1.17 16.12 -1.79
N ILE A 123 -0.03 16.31 -1.26
CA ILE A 123 -1.02 17.27 -1.79
C ILE A 123 -0.49 18.70 -1.70
N GLY A 124 0.15 19.06 -0.57
CA GLY A 124 0.77 20.36 -0.41
C GLY A 124 1.94 20.60 -1.36
N SER A 125 2.82 19.62 -1.51
CA SER A 125 3.93 19.66 -2.48
C SER A 125 3.41 19.81 -3.91
N LEU A 126 2.35 19.10 -4.26
CA LEU A 126 1.71 19.17 -5.58
C LEU A 126 1.13 20.56 -5.87
N ALA A 127 0.49 21.18 -4.88
CA ALA A 127 -0.03 22.55 -4.97
C ALA A 127 1.09 23.59 -5.18
N VAL A 128 2.24 23.41 -4.51
CA VAL A 128 3.42 24.27 -4.71
C VAL A 128 3.98 24.08 -6.12
N VAL A 129 4.12 22.84 -6.59
CA VAL A 129 4.60 22.54 -7.95
C VAL A 129 3.66 23.14 -9.00
N HIS A 130 2.34 23.04 -8.82
CA HIS A 130 1.36 23.68 -9.70
C HIS A 130 1.56 25.20 -9.77
N HIS A 131 1.70 25.86 -8.62
CA HIS A 131 1.94 27.30 -8.56
C HIS A 131 3.25 27.70 -9.29
N MET A 132 4.31 26.92 -9.12
CA MET A 132 5.58 27.15 -9.81
C MET A 132 5.45 26.95 -11.33
N LEU A 133 4.68 25.97 -11.78
CA LEU A 133 4.41 25.71 -13.20
C LEU A 133 3.52 26.78 -13.83
N ALA A 134 2.62 27.42 -13.07
CA ALA A 134 1.85 28.56 -13.55
C ALA A 134 2.77 29.76 -13.89
N ASN A 135 3.85 29.93 -13.12
CA ASN A 135 4.85 30.98 -13.36
C ASN A 135 5.87 30.61 -14.45
N ASP A 136 6.25 29.32 -14.54
CA ASP A 136 7.19 28.80 -15.53
C ASP A 136 6.70 27.46 -16.12
N PRO A 137 5.79 27.53 -17.11
CA PRO A 137 5.23 26.34 -17.73
C PRO A 137 6.23 25.64 -18.66
N GLY A 138 7.43 26.18 -18.88
CA GLY A 138 8.46 25.54 -19.69
C GLY A 138 9.27 24.50 -18.91
N LYS A 139 9.19 24.48 -17.59
CA LYS A 139 10.13 23.75 -16.74
C LYS A 139 9.83 22.25 -16.65
N SER A 140 10.48 21.46 -17.50
CA SER A 140 10.41 19.99 -17.51
C SER A 140 10.66 19.34 -16.15
N LEU A 141 11.64 19.86 -15.40
CA LEU A 141 12.02 19.37 -14.07
C LEU A 141 10.85 19.34 -13.07
N LEU A 142 10.00 20.36 -13.10
CA LEU A 142 8.87 20.48 -12.18
C LEU A 142 7.77 19.48 -12.54
N ARG A 143 7.54 19.24 -13.84
CA ARG A 143 6.62 18.20 -14.30
C ARG A 143 7.10 16.79 -13.97
N PHE A 144 8.40 16.56 -14.01
CA PHE A 144 8.97 15.30 -13.53
C PHE A 144 8.74 15.12 -12.02
N ARG A 145 8.90 16.18 -11.21
CA ARG A 145 8.57 16.09 -9.77
C ARG A 145 7.08 15.87 -9.53
N GLN A 146 6.24 16.53 -10.33
CA GLN A 146 4.80 16.35 -10.31
C GLN A 146 4.43 14.88 -10.59
N SER A 147 5.05 14.21 -11.57
CA SER A 147 4.79 12.78 -11.82
C SER A 147 5.17 11.90 -10.63
N LEU A 148 6.30 12.15 -9.98
CA LEU A 148 6.71 11.42 -8.78
C LEU A 148 5.74 11.59 -7.60
N LEU A 149 5.20 12.80 -7.39
CA LEU A 149 4.19 13.06 -6.36
C LEU A 149 2.87 12.36 -6.68
N LEU A 150 2.46 12.38 -7.96
CA LEU A 150 1.23 11.73 -8.42
C LEU A 150 1.31 10.20 -8.28
N LEU A 151 2.48 9.59 -8.53
CA LEU A 151 2.69 8.16 -8.24
C LEU A 151 2.50 7.85 -6.76
N ARG A 152 3.02 8.69 -5.86
CA ARG A 152 2.84 8.53 -4.40
C ARG A 152 1.39 8.69 -3.94
N LEU A 153 0.56 9.39 -4.71
CA LEU A 153 -0.88 9.55 -4.47
C LEU A 153 -1.72 8.50 -5.21
N ASN A 154 -1.10 7.45 -5.76
CA ASN A 154 -1.73 6.41 -6.58
C ASN A 154 -2.50 6.95 -7.81
N CYS A 155 -2.06 8.08 -8.38
CA CYS A 155 -2.67 8.70 -9.55
C CYS A 155 -1.88 8.38 -10.83
N GLN A 156 -1.81 7.09 -11.21
CA GLN A 156 -0.92 6.60 -12.28
C GLN A 156 -1.14 7.29 -13.64
N LYS A 157 -2.39 7.48 -14.06
CA LYS A 157 -2.72 8.15 -15.34
C LYS A 157 -2.22 9.60 -15.37
N ALA A 158 -2.47 10.35 -14.31
CA ALA A 158 -2.01 11.73 -14.17
C ALA A 158 -0.48 11.80 -14.08
N ALA A 159 0.15 10.86 -13.38
CA ALA A 159 1.60 10.76 -13.30
C ALA A 159 2.25 10.55 -14.68
N MET A 160 1.75 9.57 -15.45
CA MET A 160 2.23 9.29 -16.80
C MET A 160 1.98 10.47 -17.75
N HIS A 161 0.85 11.17 -17.63
CA HIS A 161 0.59 12.38 -18.39
C HIS A 161 1.63 13.48 -18.06
N SER A 162 1.88 13.73 -16.78
CA SER A 162 2.88 14.71 -16.32
C SER A 162 4.29 14.36 -16.80
N LEU A 163 4.67 13.09 -16.77
CA LEU A 163 5.97 12.62 -17.24
C LEU A 163 6.13 12.81 -18.76
N ARG A 164 5.09 12.55 -19.55
CA ARG A 164 5.08 12.84 -21.00
C ARG A 164 5.20 14.33 -21.28
N LEU A 165 4.53 15.17 -20.50
CA LEU A 165 4.71 16.62 -20.61
C LEU A 165 6.13 17.05 -20.22
N ALA A 166 6.75 16.44 -19.20
CA ALA A 166 8.14 16.70 -18.85
C ALA A 166 9.09 16.42 -20.02
N ARG A 167 8.89 15.29 -20.72
CA ARG A 167 9.59 14.96 -21.97
C ARG A 167 9.35 15.97 -23.07
N ASN A 168 8.10 16.37 -23.31
CA ASN A 168 7.78 17.30 -24.41
C ASN A 168 8.33 18.72 -24.16
N HIS A 169 8.44 19.12 -22.90
CA HIS A 169 8.99 20.43 -22.49
C HIS A 169 10.48 20.36 -22.14
N SER A 170 11.18 19.25 -22.41
CA SER A 170 12.62 19.12 -22.13
C SER A 170 13.41 20.18 -22.88
N SER A 171 14.28 20.90 -22.17
CA SER A 171 15.13 21.94 -22.77
C SER A 171 16.34 21.37 -23.49
N SER A 172 16.75 20.17 -23.10
CA SER A 172 17.99 19.53 -23.54
C SER A 172 17.75 18.06 -23.89
N GLU A 173 18.60 17.54 -24.78
CA GLU A 173 18.50 16.16 -25.25
C GLU A 173 18.70 15.14 -24.12
N HIS A 174 19.66 15.37 -23.22
CA HIS A 174 19.92 14.45 -22.13
C HIS A 174 18.74 14.37 -21.14
N GLU A 175 18.10 15.49 -20.80
CA GLU A 175 16.87 15.49 -19.99
C GLU A 175 15.74 14.70 -20.66
N ARG A 176 15.58 14.88 -21.98
CA ARG A 176 14.57 14.15 -22.77
C ARG A 176 14.78 12.64 -22.68
N LEU A 177 16.02 12.18 -22.86
CA LEU A 177 16.39 10.77 -22.80
C LEU A 177 16.13 10.18 -21.40
N VAL A 178 16.41 10.93 -20.33
CA VAL A 178 16.07 10.51 -18.97
C VAL A 178 14.55 10.29 -18.82
N TYR A 179 13.72 11.22 -19.29
CA TYR A 179 12.27 11.07 -19.18
C TYR A 179 11.72 9.95 -20.07
N GLU A 180 12.27 9.76 -21.27
CA GLU A 180 11.96 8.60 -22.10
C GLU A 180 12.33 7.28 -21.40
N GLY A 181 13.49 7.24 -20.75
CA GLY A 181 13.91 6.09 -19.97
C GLY A 181 12.98 5.77 -18.81
N TRP A 182 12.49 6.77 -18.06
CA TRP A 182 11.48 6.54 -17.02
C TRP A 182 10.15 6.02 -17.59
N ILE A 183 9.69 6.57 -18.72
CA ILE A 183 8.47 6.08 -19.39
C ILE A 183 8.63 4.62 -19.84
N LEU A 184 9.79 4.26 -20.38
CA LEU A 184 10.10 2.89 -20.80
C LEU A 184 10.17 1.95 -19.61
N TYR A 185 10.80 2.38 -18.52
CA TYR A 185 10.86 1.63 -17.27
C TYR A 185 9.45 1.35 -16.71
N ASP A 186 8.61 2.39 -16.59
CA ASP A 186 7.23 2.28 -16.09
C ASP A 186 6.33 1.42 -17.01
N THR A 187 6.69 1.26 -18.29
CA THR A 187 5.95 0.40 -19.24
C THR A 187 6.55 -1.00 -19.37
N GLY A 188 7.53 -1.36 -18.54
CA GLY A 188 8.16 -2.68 -18.51
C GLY A 188 9.33 -2.89 -19.47
N HIS A 189 9.69 -1.90 -20.28
CA HIS A 189 10.79 -1.96 -21.26
C HIS A 189 12.13 -1.60 -20.61
N ARG A 190 12.58 -2.42 -19.64
CA ARG A 190 13.75 -2.13 -18.78
C ARG A 190 15.07 -2.00 -19.53
N GLU A 191 15.36 -2.89 -20.48
CA GLU A 191 16.61 -2.83 -21.26
C GLU A 191 16.71 -1.55 -22.09
N GLU A 192 15.60 -1.12 -22.69
CA GLU A 192 15.54 0.14 -23.45
C GLU A 192 15.70 1.34 -22.51
N ALA A 193 15.12 1.30 -21.31
CA ALA A 193 15.32 2.34 -20.29
C ALA A 193 16.79 2.48 -19.89
N LEU A 194 17.52 1.36 -19.73
CA LEU A 194 18.95 1.35 -19.46
C LEU A 194 19.75 1.98 -20.60
N ALA A 195 19.45 1.60 -21.85
CA ALA A 195 20.09 2.18 -23.03
C ALA A 195 19.89 3.71 -23.09
N LYS A 196 18.68 4.21 -22.79
CA LYS A 196 18.39 5.65 -22.74
C LYS A 196 19.17 6.37 -21.64
N ALA A 197 19.30 5.74 -20.48
CA ALA A 197 20.12 6.29 -19.40
C ALA A 197 21.60 6.39 -19.81
N GLU A 198 22.13 5.38 -20.50
CA GLU A 198 23.52 5.38 -21.01
C GLU A 198 23.75 6.43 -22.09
N GLU A 199 22.83 6.56 -23.05
CA GLU A 199 22.85 7.62 -24.07
C GLU A 199 22.86 9.01 -23.41
N SER A 200 22.01 9.21 -22.40
CA SER A 200 21.99 10.45 -21.64
C SER A 200 23.31 10.72 -20.92
N ILE A 201 23.90 9.72 -20.25
CA ILE A 201 25.18 9.87 -19.53
C ILE A 201 26.32 10.21 -20.49
N ALA A 202 26.31 9.62 -21.69
CA ALA A 202 27.30 9.87 -22.74
C ALA A 202 27.28 11.32 -23.25
N ILE A 203 26.09 11.94 -23.29
CA ILE A 203 25.93 13.36 -23.64
C ILE A 203 26.33 14.24 -22.45
N GLN A 204 25.71 14.00 -21.29
CA GLN A 204 25.94 14.77 -20.07
C GLN A 204 25.75 13.91 -18.83
N ARG A 205 26.80 13.85 -18.01
CA ARG A 205 26.74 13.28 -16.66
C ARG A 205 25.80 14.12 -15.79
N SER A 206 24.68 13.53 -15.41
CA SER A 206 23.66 14.15 -14.55
C SER A 206 23.24 13.19 -13.45
N PHE A 207 22.77 13.75 -12.33
CA PHE A 207 22.24 12.96 -11.22
C PHE A 207 21.13 12.03 -11.71
N GLU A 208 20.20 12.55 -12.51
CA GLU A 208 19.00 11.85 -12.94
C GLU A 208 19.29 10.66 -13.84
N ALA A 209 20.28 10.79 -14.74
CA ALA A 209 20.65 9.69 -15.62
C ALA A 209 21.36 8.55 -14.87
N PHE A 210 22.28 8.87 -13.95
CA PHE A 210 22.89 7.85 -13.09
C PHE A 210 21.86 7.20 -12.17
N PHE A 211 20.94 7.99 -11.62
CA PHE A 211 19.90 7.49 -10.73
C PHE A 211 18.92 6.56 -11.47
N LEU A 212 18.45 6.93 -12.67
CA LEU A 212 17.62 6.07 -13.50
C LEU A 212 18.34 4.74 -13.82
N LYS A 213 19.61 4.82 -14.24
CA LYS A 213 20.40 3.62 -14.55
C LYS A 213 20.55 2.70 -13.33
N ALA A 214 20.88 3.28 -12.17
CA ALA A 214 20.99 2.52 -10.93
C ALA A 214 19.66 1.86 -10.55
N TYR A 215 18.55 2.59 -10.67
CA TYR A 215 17.22 2.10 -10.34
C TYR A 215 16.80 0.93 -11.25
N ALA A 216 16.94 1.09 -12.55
CA ALA A 216 16.58 0.04 -13.52
C ALA A 216 17.46 -1.22 -13.40
N LEU A 217 18.72 -1.09 -12.96
CA LEU A 217 19.61 -2.24 -12.73
C LEU A 217 19.32 -2.98 -11.43
N ALA A 218 19.00 -2.24 -10.36
CA ALA A 218 18.72 -2.84 -9.05
C ALA A 218 17.52 -3.81 -9.10
N ASP A 219 16.57 -3.56 -10.00
CA ASP A 219 15.37 -4.36 -10.24
C ASP A 219 15.62 -5.62 -11.11
N SER A 220 16.82 -5.80 -11.66
CA SER A 220 17.11 -6.82 -12.70
C SER A 220 18.06 -7.95 -12.29
N SER A 221 18.86 -7.79 -11.24
CA SER A 221 19.81 -8.83 -10.81
C SER A 221 20.24 -8.64 -9.36
N LEU A 222 20.09 -9.70 -8.55
CA LEU A 222 20.42 -9.79 -7.13
C LEU A 222 21.85 -10.30 -6.86
N ASP A 223 22.69 -10.33 -7.89
CA ASP A 223 24.06 -10.81 -7.74
C ASP A 223 24.90 -9.84 -6.89
N SER A 224 25.89 -10.37 -6.18
CA SER A 224 26.82 -9.54 -5.41
C SER A 224 27.59 -8.55 -6.31
N ASP A 225 27.82 -8.91 -7.58
CA ASP A 225 28.52 -8.08 -8.56
C ASP A 225 27.63 -6.94 -9.09
N SER A 226 26.34 -7.20 -9.32
CA SER A 226 25.39 -6.17 -9.74
C SER A 226 25.16 -5.16 -8.62
N SER A 227 25.04 -5.62 -7.37
CA SER A 227 24.91 -4.76 -6.18
C SER A 227 26.09 -3.79 -6.05
N THR A 228 27.32 -4.27 -6.29
CA THR A 228 28.53 -3.43 -6.25
C THR A 228 28.52 -2.38 -7.37
N TYR A 229 28.04 -2.74 -8.56
CA TYR A 229 27.92 -1.79 -9.66
C TYR A 229 26.84 -0.73 -9.43
N VAL A 230 25.68 -1.12 -8.87
CA VAL A 230 24.61 -0.19 -8.48
C VAL A 230 25.09 0.80 -7.42
N ILE A 231 25.86 0.34 -6.42
CA ILE A 231 26.50 1.22 -5.42
C ILE A 231 27.36 2.27 -6.11
N GLN A 232 28.22 1.87 -7.05
CA GLN A 232 29.08 2.80 -7.79
C GLN A 232 28.26 3.84 -8.57
N LEU A 233 27.17 3.43 -9.22
CA LEU A 233 26.28 4.34 -9.95
C LEU A 233 25.60 5.36 -9.03
N LEU A 234 25.14 4.93 -7.85
CA LEU A 234 24.53 5.82 -6.86
C LEU A 234 25.56 6.79 -6.26
N GLU A 235 26.80 6.35 -6.01
CA GLU A 235 27.89 7.24 -5.60
C GLU A 235 28.23 8.27 -6.68
N GLU A 236 28.25 7.87 -7.95
CA GLU A 236 28.44 8.80 -9.08
C GLU A 236 27.27 9.78 -9.22
N ALA A 237 26.03 9.35 -8.97
CA ALA A 237 24.88 10.24 -8.90
C ALA A 237 25.08 11.29 -7.80
N LEU A 238 25.50 10.87 -6.60
CA LEU A 238 25.73 11.77 -5.45
C LEU A 238 26.88 12.77 -5.68
N ARG A 239 27.85 12.46 -6.54
CA ARG A 239 28.92 13.38 -6.98
C ARG A 239 28.41 14.46 -7.94
N CYS A 240 27.28 14.23 -8.62
CA CYS A 240 26.69 15.21 -9.53
C CYS A 240 25.95 16.34 -8.75
N PRO A 241 25.89 17.57 -9.30
CA PRO A 241 25.06 18.64 -8.72
C PRO A 241 23.59 18.22 -8.66
N SER A 242 22.98 18.30 -7.48
CA SER A 242 21.58 17.93 -7.24
C SER A 242 21.10 18.55 -5.92
N ASP A 243 19.78 18.58 -5.72
CA ASP A 243 19.17 19.14 -4.52
C ASP A 243 19.13 18.13 -3.35
N GLY A 244 18.86 18.64 -2.14
CA GLY A 244 18.80 17.81 -0.93
C GLY A 244 17.73 16.73 -1.03
N LEU A 245 16.62 17.02 -1.73
CA LEU A 245 15.54 16.08 -1.92
C LEU A 245 16.00 14.81 -2.66
N ARG A 246 16.61 14.98 -3.82
CA ARG A 246 17.07 13.87 -4.67
C ARG A 246 18.25 13.13 -4.05
N LYS A 247 19.18 13.88 -3.44
CA LYS A 247 20.27 13.27 -2.69
C LYS A 247 19.74 12.39 -1.56
N GLY A 248 18.63 12.78 -0.93
CA GLY A 248 17.91 11.96 0.05
C GLY A 248 17.47 10.62 -0.51
N GLN A 249 16.85 10.63 -1.69
CA GLN A 249 16.41 9.41 -2.38
C GLN A 249 17.59 8.50 -2.77
N ALA A 250 18.65 9.07 -3.33
CA ALA A 250 19.85 8.30 -3.67
C ALA A 250 20.54 7.68 -2.44
N LEU A 251 20.64 8.43 -1.33
CA LEU A 251 21.19 7.91 -0.08
C LEU A 251 20.30 6.83 0.54
N ASN A 252 18.97 6.97 0.46
CA ASN A 252 18.04 5.95 0.91
C ASN A 252 18.21 4.65 0.10
N ASN A 253 18.24 4.76 -1.23
CA ASN A 253 18.43 3.60 -2.10
C ASN A 253 19.81 2.96 -1.90
N LEU A 254 20.86 3.78 -1.73
CA LEU A 254 22.21 3.29 -1.43
C LEU A 254 22.23 2.53 -0.09
N GLY A 255 21.52 3.04 0.92
CA GLY A 255 21.33 2.35 2.19
C GLY A 255 20.65 0.98 2.01
N SER A 256 19.64 0.89 1.14
CA SER A 256 18.96 -0.39 0.85
C SER A 256 19.91 -1.40 0.23
N VAL A 257 20.64 -1.01 -0.81
CA VAL A 257 21.60 -1.91 -1.48
C VAL A 257 22.71 -2.35 -0.51
N TYR A 258 23.12 -1.49 0.43
CA TYR A 258 24.04 -1.89 1.49
C TYR A 258 23.44 -2.88 2.50
N VAL A 259 22.15 -2.77 2.82
CA VAL A 259 21.45 -3.76 3.65
C VAL A 259 21.43 -5.12 2.94
N ASP A 260 21.08 -5.13 1.66
CA ASP A 260 20.99 -6.35 0.87
C ASP A 260 22.39 -7.00 0.67
N SER A 261 23.46 -6.19 0.73
CA SER A 261 24.86 -6.63 0.77
C SER A 261 25.40 -6.97 2.17
N ASP A 262 24.56 -7.05 3.20
CA ASP A 262 24.91 -7.27 4.63
C ASP A 262 25.92 -6.25 5.23
N LYS A 263 26.04 -5.07 4.61
CA LYS A 263 26.92 -3.97 5.06
C LYS A 263 26.15 -3.00 5.95
N LEU A 264 25.66 -3.50 7.08
CA LEU A 264 24.70 -2.79 7.94
C LEU A 264 25.21 -1.46 8.54
N ASP A 265 26.51 -1.33 8.80
CA ASP A 265 27.08 -0.08 9.32
C ASP A 265 27.09 1.04 8.25
N LEU A 266 27.50 0.70 7.02
CA LEU A 266 27.46 1.64 5.89
C LEU A 266 26.02 2.02 5.54
N ALA A 267 25.08 1.07 5.63
CA ALA A 267 23.66 1.35 5.47
C ALA A 267 23.15 2.37 6.51
N ALA A 268 23.48 2.17 7.80
CA ALA A 268 23.10 3.10 8.86
C ALA A 268 23.65 4.52 8.62
N ASP A 269 24.88 4.64 8.16
CA ASP A 269 25.50 5.92 7.81
C ASP A 269 24.75 6.60 6.65
N CYS A 270 24.39 5.84 5.61
CA CYS A 270 23.61 6.35 4.47
C CYS A 270 22.24 6.89 4.91
N TYR A 271 21.50 6.13 5.71
CA TYR A 271 20.20 6.57 6.24
C TYR A 271 20.34 7.76 7.18
N THR A 272 21.37 7.81 8.02
CA THR A 272 21.64 8.96 8.89
C THR A 272 21.94 10.21 8.07
N ASN A 273 22.73 10.08 7.01
CA ASN A 273 23.01 11.16 6.06
C ASN A 273 21.74 11.62 5.33
N ALA A 274 20.87 10.70 4.93
CA ALA A 274 19.57 11.01 4.32
C ALA A 274 18.66 11.78 5.31
N LEU A 275 18.64 11.39 6.59
CA LEU A 275 17.89 12.09 7.64
C LEU A 275 18.43 13.49 7.93
N ASN A 276 19.75 13.69 7.87
CA ASN A 276 20.38 15.02 8.02
C ASN A 276 19.94 16.01 6.93
N ILE A 277 19.60 15.50 5.72
CA ILE A 277 18.99 16.28 4.64
C ILE A 277 17.45 16.16 4.61
N LYS A 278 16.85 15.87 5.77
CA LYS A 278 15.40 15.79 5.99
C LYS A 278 14.65 14.83 5.04
N HIS A 279 15.28 13.73 4.62
CA HIS A 279 14.60 12.67 3.88
C HIS A 279 13.89 11.71 4.85
N THR A 280 12.65 12.03 5.20
CA THR A 280 11.91 11.36 6.30
C THR A 280 11.74 9.84 6.12
N ARG A 281 11.63 9.34 4.88
CA ARG A 281 11.52 7.89 4.62
C ARG A 281 12.75 7.08 5.08
N ALA A 282 13.92 7.70 5.23
CA ALA A 282 15.12 7.02 5.72
C ALA A 282 14.97 6.48 7.16
N HIS A 283 13.98 6.93 7.94
CA HIS A 283 13.66 6.33 9.24
C HIS A 283 13.26 4.85 9.11
N GLN A 284 12.54 4.46 8.04
CA GLN A 284 12.16 3.08 7.77
C GLN A 284 13.39 2.21 7.50
N GLY A 285 14.28 2.67 6.62
CA GLY A 285 15.52 1.97 6.31
C GLY A 285 16.44 1.82 7.54
N LEU A 286 16.54 2.85 8.39
CA LEU A 286 17.30 2.77 9.63
C LEU A 286 16.67 1.81 10.65
N ALA A 287 15.34 1.77 10.73
CA ALA A 287 14.63 0.78 11.55
C ALA A 287 14.89 -0.65 11.09
N ARG A 288 14.90 -0.91 9.77
CA ARG A 288 15.29 -2.21 9.18
C ARG A 288 16.70 -2.59 9.60
N VAL A 289 17.66 -1.66 9.55
CA VAL A 289 19.04 -1.90 10.00
C VAL A 289 19.10 -2.26 11.49
N TYR A 290 18.40 -1.53 12.36
CA TYR A 290 18.34 -1.86 13.79
C TYR A 290 17.71 -3.23 14.04
N HIS A 291 16.67 -3.57 13.29
CA HIS A 291 16.02 -4.87 13.38
C HIS A 291 16.99 -6.01 13.01
N LEU A 292 17.72 -5.88 11.90
CA LEU A 292 18.73 -6.85 11.46
C LEU A 292 19.89 -6.98 12.46
N LYS A 293 20.23 -5.91 13.17
CA LYS A 293 21.17 -5.93 14.31
C LYS A 293 20.57 -6.50 15.60
N ASN A 294 19.38 -7.08 15.54
CA ASN A 294 18.62 -7.63 16.66
C ASN A 294 18.27 -6.59 17.75
N GLN A 295 18.18 -5.31 17.38
CA GLN A 295 17.82 -4.18 18.24
C GLN A 295 16.36 -3.77 18.02
N ARG A 296 15.44 -4.69 18.29
CA ARG A 296 14.00 -4.54 17.99
C ARG A 296 13.37 -3.28 18.61
N LYS A 297 13.74 -2.94 19.84
CA LYS A 297 13.26 -1.71 20.51
C LYS A 297 13.72 -0.44 19.78
N ALA A 298 14.99 -0.39 19.35
CA ALA A 298 15.50 0.76 18.61
C ALA A 298 14.81 0.90 17.25
N ALA A 299 14.51 -0.21 16.56
CA ALA A 299 13.72 -0.20 15.33
C ALA A 299 12.31 0.37 15.54
N TYR A 300 11.62 -0.06 16.61
CA TYR A 300 10.30 0.46 16.97
C TYR A 300 10.32 1.96 17.31
N ASP A 301 11.29 2.39 18.11
CA ASP A 301 11.47 3.79 18.51
C ASP A 301 11.77 4.66 17.27
N GLU A 302 12.56 4.14 16.31
CA GLU A 302 12.89 4.85 15.06
C GLU A 302 11.66 5.01 14.15
N MET A 303 10.84 3.96 14.01
CA MET A 303 9.56 4.05 13.29
C MET A 303 8.57 5.00 13.96
N THR A 304 8.62 5.14 15.28
CA THR A 304 7.78 6.11 16.00
C THR A 304 8.12 7.55 15.61
N LYS A 305 9.41 7.86 15.41
CA LYS A 305 9.85 9.17 14.88
C LYS A 305 9.32 9.43 13.47
N LEU A 306 9.19 8.40 12.63
CA LEU A 306 8.60 8.50 11.29
C LEU A 306 7.11 8.87 11.38
N ILE A 307 6.37 8.21 12.26
CA ILE A 307 4.94 8.47 12.48
C ILE A 307 4.70 9.90 13.00
N GLU A 308 5.56 10.40 13.89
CA GLU A 308 5.45 11.77 14.41
C GLU A 308 5.70 12.86 13.35
N LYS A 309 6.49 12.56 12.32
CA LYS A 309 6.90 13.54 11.30
C LYS A 309 6.04 13.53 10.05
N ALA A 310 5.55 12.36 9.63
CA ALA A 310 4.84 12.21 8.37
C ALA A 310 3.35 12.53 8.51
N ARG A 311 2.80 13.26 7.56
CA ARG A 311 1.34 13.40 7.45
C ARG A 311 0.74 12.11 6.93
N ASN A 312 -0.27 11.60 7.64
CA ASN A 312 -1.12 10.49 7.21
C ASN A 312 -0.33 9.23 6.78
N ASN A 313 0.10 8.44 7.76
CA ASN A 313 1.16 7.45 7.57
C ASN A 313 0.71 6.01 7.88
N ALA A 314 -0.31 5.54 7.17
CA ALA A 314 -0.82 4.17 7.33
C ALA A 314 0.30 3.13 7.15
N SER A 315 1.17 3.32 6.14
CA SER A 315 2.31 2.43 5.88
C SER A 315 3.32 2.39 7.02
N ALA A 316 3.59 3.50 7.73
CA ALA A 316 4.50 3.43 8.87
C ALA A 316 3.93 2.72 10.09
N PHE A 317 2.61 2.80 10.34
CA PHE A 317 1.99 1.95 11.36
C PHE A 317 2.12 0.47 10.98
N GLU A 318 1.89 0.15 9.71
CA GLU A 318 2.09 -1.19 9.18
C GLU A 318 3.52 -1.70 9.39
N LYS A 319 4.53 -0.98 8.90
CA LYS A 319 5.94 -1.34 9.05
C LYS A 319 6.39 -1.38 10.52
N ARG A 320 5.86 -0.49 11.39
CA ARG A 320 6.17 -0.52 12.84
C ARG A 320 5.63 -1.76 13.52
N SER A 321 4.51 -2.32 13.04
CA SER A 321 3.90 -3.53 13.60
C SER A 321 4.86 -4.74 13.60
N GLU A 322 5.80 -4.78 12.64
CA GLU A 322 6.83 -5.83 12.53
C GLU A 322 7.82 -5.79 13.70
N TYR A 323 8.05 -4.61 14.28
CA TYR A 323 9.04 -4.39 15.33
C TYR A 323 8.46 -4.44 16.75
N CYS A 324 7.21 -4.85 16.93
CA CYS A 324 6.59 -4.93 18.25
C CYS A 324 5.96 -6.29 18.56
N ASP A 325 5.55 -6.47 19.82
CA ASP A 325 4.84 -7.67 20.25
C ASP A 325 3.41 -7.70 19.69
N ARG A 326 2.81 -8.90 19.66
CA ARG A 326 1.53 -9.21 19.01
C ARG A 326 0.40 -8.22 19.33
N ASP A 327 0.27 -7.77 20.58
CA ASP A 327 -0.81 -6.87 20.98
C ASP A 327 -0.59 -5.43 20.49
N MET A 328 0.66 -4.95 20.50
CA MET A 328 1.02 -3.67 19.91
C MET A 328 0.87 -3.72 18.39
N ALA A 329 1.26 -4.83 17.75
CA ALA A 329 1.11 -5.03 16.32
C ALA A 329 -0.36 -4.98 15.89
N LYS A 330 -1.25 -5.64 16.63
CA LYS A 330 -2.71 -5.54 16.42
C LYS A 330 -3.22 -4.10 16.49
N SER A 331 -2.74 -3.31 17.46
CA SER A 331 -3.12 -1.91 17.60
C SER A 331 -2.63 -1.06 16.42
N ASP A 332 -1.37 -1.22 16.03
CA ASP A 332 -0.80 -0.50 14.89
C ASP A 332 -1.50 -0.86 13.57
N LEU A 333 -1.79 -2.14 13.33
CA LEU A 333 -2.50 -2.58 12.13
C LEU A 333 -3.98 -2.15 12.11
N SER A 334 -4.58 -1.99 13.30
CA SER A 334 -5.92 -1.39 13.41
C SER A 334 -5.89 0.09 13.05
N MET A 335 -4.85 0.83 13.45
CA MET A 335 -4.67 2.21 13.04
C MET A 335 -4.37 2.31 11.54
N ALA A 336 -3.54 1.42 10.99
CA ALA A 336 -3.22 1.38 9.56
C ALA A 336 -4.50 1.26 8.71
N THR A 337 -5.40 0.32 9.06
CA THR A 337 -6.68 0.14 8.32
C THR A 337 -7.73 1.23 8.57
N GLN A 338 -7.61 1.99 9.67
CA GLN A 338 -8.44 3.18 9.88
C GLN A 338 -8.00 4.35 8.98
N LEU A 339 -6.69 4.46 8.72
CA LEU A 339 -6.12 5.51 7.87
C LEU A 339 -6.20 5.16 6.39
N ASP A 340 -5.96 3.89 6.06
CA ASP A 340 -5.95 3.34 4.72
C ASP A 340 -6.51 1.89 4.73
N PRO A 341 -7.80 1.73 4.40
CA PRO A 341 -8.44 0.42 4.32
C PRO A 341 -7.95 -0.45 3.15
N LEU A 342 -7.26 0.12 2.15
CA LEU A 342 -6.83 -0.62 0.95
C LEU A 342 -5.58 -1.48 1.21
N ARG A 343 -4.91 -1.31 2.36
CA ARG A 343 -3.73 -2.12 2.70
C ARG A 343 -4.15 -3.54 3.07
N THR A 344 -3.65 -4.54 2.33
CA THR A 344 -4.05 -5.94 2.52
C THR A 344 -3.34 -6.64 3.68
N TYR A 345 -2.09 -6.25 3.98
CA TYR A 345 -1.28 -6.87 5.04
C TYR A 345 -1.93 -6.86 6.42
N PRO A 346 -2.51 -5.74 6.91
CA PRO A 346 -3.25 -5.73 8.18
C PRO A 346 -4.37 -6.76 8.30
N TYR A 347 -5.10 -7.04 7.22
CA TYR A 347 -6.16 -8.06 7.22
C TYR A 347 -5.58 -9.47 7.25
N ARG A 348 -4.54 -9.73 6.44
CA ARG A 348 -3.83 -11.03 6.43
C ARG A 348 -3.26 -11.37 7.80
N TYR A 349 -2.55 -10.42 8.42
CA TYR A 349 -1.95 -10.61 9.73
C TYR A 349 -3.00 -10.87 10.81
N ARG A 350 -4.05 -10.03 10.90
CA ARG A 350 -5.12 -10.21 11.89
C ARG A 350 -5.86 -11.53 11.69
N ALA A 351 -6.13 -11.92 10.45
CA ALA A 351 -6.78 -13.19 10.16
C ALA A 351 -5.91 -14.39 10.54
N ALA A 352 -4.60 -14.38 10.24
CA ALA A 352 -3.67 -15.42 10.67
C ALA A 352 -3.60 -15.54 12.20
N VAL A 353 -3.52 -14.40 12.88
CA VAL A 353 -3.58 -14.33 14.34
C VAL A 353 -4.88 -14.92 14.90
N LEU A 354 -6.03 -14.65 14.28
CA LEU A 354 -7.31 -15.21 14.70
C LEU A 354 -7.37 -16.73 14.46
N MET A 355 -6.77 -17.20 13.36
CA MET A 355 -6.64 -18.62 13.06
C MET A 355 -5.80 -19.35 14.11
N ASP A 356 -4.67 -18.77 14.52
CA ASP A 356 -3.82 -19.28 15.61
C ASP A 356 -4.55 -19.31 16.96
N ASP A 357 -5.44 -18.33 17.20
CA ASP A 357 -6.29 -18.27 18.40
C ASP A 357 -7.51 -19.22 18.30
N HIS A 358 -7.60 -20.06 17.26
CA HIS A 358 -8.71 -20.97 16.96
C HIS A 358 -10.07 -20.27 16.75
N LYS A 359 -10.06 -18.99 16.36
CA LYS A 359 -11.23 -18.20 16.00
C LYS A 359 -11.44 -18.21 14.49
N GLU A 360 -11.62 -19.40 13.94
CA GLU A 360 -11.63 -19.65 12.49
C GLU A 360 -12.71 -18.84 11.74
N GLY A 361 -13.92 -18.73 12.34
CA GLY A 361 -15.00 -17.94 11.77
C GLY A 361 -14.66 -16.45 11.66
N GLU A 362 -14.11 -15.86 12.73
CA GLU A 362 -13.67 -14.46 12.75
C GLU A 362 -12.54 -14.22 11.73
N ALA A 363 -11.62 -15.18 11.55
CA ALA A 363 -10.54 -15.10 10.58
C ALA A 363 -11.05 -15.04 9.13
N ILE A 364 -12.03 -15.90 8.78
CA ILE A 364 -12.66 -15.90 7.46
C ILE A 364 -13.46 -14.62 7.22
N GLU A 365 -14.18 -14.13 8.23
CA GLU A 365 -14.90 -12.86 8.15
C GLU A 365 -13.95 -11.69 7.91
N GLU A 366 -12.79 -11.67 8.57
CA GLU A 366 -11.79 -10.60 8.42
C GLU A 366 -11.25 -10.53 6.99
N LEU A 367 -10.91 -11.66 6.38
CA LEU A 367 -10.48 -11.72 4.97
C LEU A 367 -11.65 -11.41 4.02
N THR A 368 -12.85 -11.86 4.35
CA THR A 368 -14.03 -11.62 3.51
C THR A 368 -14.38 -10.14 3.44
N LYS A 369 -14.26 -9.40 4.56
CA LYS A 369 -14.43 -7.94 4.57
C LYS A 369 -13.43 -7.26 3.65
N ALA A 370 -12.16 -7.66 3.65
CA ALA A 370 -11.17 -7.05 2.75
C ALA A 370 -11.50 -7.35 1.28
N ILE A 371 -11.84 -8.60 0.97
CA ILE A 371 -12.18 -9.06 -0.39
C ILE A 371 -13.41 -8.35 -0.97
N THR A 372 -14.35 -7.86 -0.16
CA THR A 372 -15.55 -7.19 -0.68
C THR A 372 -15.24 -5.85 -1.35
N PHE A 373 -14.18 -5.15 -0.96
CA PHE A 373 -13.82 -3.85 -1.51
C PHE A 373 -12.44 -3.83 -2.20
N LYS A 374 -11.56 -4.78 -1.90
CA LYS A 374 -10.30 -4.98 -2.63
C LYS A 374 -10.10 -6.46 -2.92
N LEU A 375 -10.30 -6.83 -4.19
CA LEU A 375 -10.05 -8.18 -4.66
C LEU A 375 -8.55 -8.36 -4.90
N ASP A 376 -7.90 -9.16 -4.07
CA ASP A 376 -6.47 -9.43 -4.16
C ASP A 376 -6.21 -10.94 -4.17
N LEU A 377 -5.23 -11.35 -4.98
CA LEU A 377 -4.84 -12.75 -5.13
C LEU A 377 -4.36 -13.34 -3.80
N GLN A 378 -3.57 -12.61 -3.02
CA GLN A 378 -3.02 -13.11 -1.77
C GLN A 378 -4.12 -13.30 -0.71
N LEU A 379 -5.09 -12.37 -0.64
CA LEU A 379 -6.27 -12.51 0.22
C LEU A 379 -7.11 -13.75 -0.12
N LEU A 380 -7.39 -13.96 -1.41
CA LEU A 380 -8.15 -15.13 -1.89
C LEU A 380 -7.41 -16.44 -1.59
N HIS A 381 -6.11 -16.49 -1.90
CA HIS A 381 -5.27 -17.65 -1.63
C HIS A 381 -5.25 -18.00 -0.13
N LEU A 382 -5.03 -16.99 0.74
CA LEU A 382 -5.01 -17.19 2.18
C LEU A 382 -6.36 -17.68 2.72
N ARG A 383 -7.48 -17.12 2.23
CA ARG A 383 -8.81 -17.58 2.64
C ARG A 383 -9.10 -19.01 2.17
N ALA A 384 -8.63 -19.37 0.97
CA ALA A 384 -8.72 -20.74 0.46
C ALA A 384 -7.92 -21.72 1.33
N ALA A 385 -6.71 -21.33 1.76
CA ALA A 385 -5.86 -22.12 2.65
C ALA A 385 -6.52 -22.30 4.04
N PHE A 386 -7.15 -21.27 4.59
CA PHE A 386 -7.92 -21.40 5.82
C PHE A 386 -9.11 -22.34 5.65
N HIS A 387 -9.86 -22.24 4.56
CA HIS A 387 -10.93 -23.19 4.22
C HIS A 387 -10.43 -24.63 4.09
N GLU A 388 -9.23 -24.84 3.54
CA GLU A 388 -8.63 -26.17 3.42
C GLU A 388 -8.31 -26.75 4.80
N SER A 389 -7.72 -25.95 5.69
CA SER A 389 -7.40 -26.36 7.05
C SER A 389 -8.67 -26.72 7.88
N MET A 390 -9.79 -26.06 7.58
CA MET A 390 -11.12 -26.37 8.15
C MET A 390 -11.82 -27.54 7.43
N SER A 391 -11.18 -28.18 6.45
CA SER A 391 -11.75 -29.24 5.59
C SER A 391 -12.96 -28.80 4.75
N ASN A 392 -13.14 -27.50 4.51
CA ASN A 392 -14.19 -26.96 3.63
C ASN A 392 -13.69 -26.84 2.18
N PHE A 393 -13.50 -27.99 1.54
CA PHE A 393 -12.93 -28.06 0.19
C PHE A 393 -13.79 -27.39 -0.90
N VAL A 394 -15.10 -27.23 -0.69
CA VAL A 394 -15.97 -26.54 -1.67
C VAL A 394 -15.64 -25.05 -1.71
N SER A 395 -15.51 -24.41 -0.55
CA SER A 395 -15.10 -23.00 -0.47
C SER A 395 -13.66 -22.81 -0.92
N THR A 396 -12.74 -23.73 -0.58
CA THR A 396 -11.36 -23.70 -1.08
C THR A 396 -11.30 -23.68 -2.60
N VAL A 397 -12.01 -24.61 -3.27
CA VAL A 397 -12.04 -24.66 -4.74
C VAL A 397 -12.55 -23.34 -5.33
N ARG A 398 -13.62 -22.78 -4.78
CA ARG A 398 -14.20 -21.52 -5.26
C ARG A 398 -13.21 -20.35 -5.16
N ASP A 399 -12.56 -20.20 -4.00
CA ASP A 399 -11.61 -19.11 -3.78
C ASP A 399 -10.33 -19.30 -4.62
N CYS A 400 -9.87 -20.54 -4.80
CA CYS A 400 -8.78 -20.84 -5.71
C CYS A 400 -9.13 -20.55 -7.18
N GLU A 401 -10.35 -20.86 -7.63
CA GLU A 401 -10.80 -20.52 -8.99
C GLU A 401 -10.80 -19.00 -9.19
N ALA A 402 -11.30 -18.24 -8.21
CA ALA A 402 -11.25 -16.79 -8.26
C ALA A 402 -9.81 -16.25 -8.31
N ALA A 403 -8.89 -16.79 -7.50
CA ALA A 403 -7.49 -16.38 -7.51
C ALA A 403 -6.79 -16.72 -8.84
N LEU A 404 -7.07 -17.88 -9.43
CA LEU A 404 -6.52 -18.29 -10.73
C LEU A 404 -7.13 -17.52 -11.91
N CYS A 405 -8.29 -16.87 -11.73
CA CYS A 405 -8.78 -15.90 -12.69
C CYS A 405 -7.96 -14.60 -12.69
N LEU A 406 -7.38 -14.21 -11.56
CA LEU A 406 -6.48 -13.05 -11.46
C LEU A 406 -5.09 -13.36 -12.01
N ASP A 407 -4.50 -14.47 -11.57
CA ASP A 407 -3.23 -14.98 -12.12
C ASP A 407 -3.33 -16.48 -12.44
N PRO A 408 -3.48 -16.82 -13.74
CA PRO A 408 -3.52 -18.20 -14.19
C PRO A 408 -2.22 -18.98 -13.98
N ASN A 409 -1.09 -18.32 -13.74
CA ASN A 409 0.21 -18.97 -13.57
C ASN A 409 0.65 -19.06 -12.11
N HIS A 410 -0.13 -18.49 -11.18
CA HIS A 410 0.24 -18.50 -9.78
C HIS A 410 0.33 -19.94 -9.28
N ALA A 411 1.58 -20.35 -9.02
CA ALA A 411 1.90 -21.71 -8.65
C ALA A 411 1.10 -22.03 -7.39
N ASP A 412 1.40 -21.56 -6.18
CA ASP A 412 0.80 -21.95 -4.87
C ASP A 412 -0.74 -22.07 -4.77
N THR A 413 -1.51 -21.47 -5.68
CA THR A 413 -2.96 -21.73 -5.81
C THR A 413 -3.34 -23.00 -6.61
N HIS A 414 -2.62 -23.41 -7.66
CA HIS A 414 -2.94 -24.59 -8.51
C HIS A 414 -2.99 -26.00 -7.83
N GLU A 415 -1.98 -26.43 -7.09
CA GLU A 415 -1.85 -27.54 -6.12
C GLU A 415 -2.86 -27.42 -4.99
N LEU A 416 -3.10 -26.22 -4.43
CA LEU A 416 -4.15 -26.08 -3.41
C LEU A 416 -5.51 -26.42 -4.04
N TYR A 417 -5.78 -25.87 -5.23
CA TYR A 417 -6.92 -26.20 -6.07
C TYR A 417 -6.98 -27.69 -6.42
N SER A 418 -5.88 -28.28 -6.86
CA SER A 418 -5.79 -29.69 -7.29
C SER A 418 -6.07 -30.63 -6.11
N LYS A 419 -5.41 -30.40 -4.97
CA LYS A 419 -5.64 -31.11 -3.71
C LYS A 419 -7.10 -31.01 -3.29
N ALA A 420 -7.67 -29.80 -3.26
CA ALA A 420 -9.05 -29.59 -2.84
C ALA A 420 -10.04 -30.27 -3.82
N ARG A 421 -9.79 -30.21 -5.12
CA ARG A 421 -10.64 -30.82 -6.15
C ARG A 421 -10.63 -32.34 -6.09
N GLU A 422 -9.49 -32.96 -5.81
CA GLU A 422 -9.38 -34.40 -5.55
C GLU A 422 -10.26 -34.80 -4.36
N ARG A 423 -10.16 -34.09 -3.24
CA ARG A 423 -10.96 -34.33 -2.04
C ARG A 423 -12.46 -34.16 -2.29
N VAL A 424 -12.88 -33.13 -3.02
CA VAL A 424 -14.29 -32.94 -3.41
C VAL A 424 -14.79 -34.10 -4.27
N ASN A 425 -13.97 -34.58 -5.21
CA ASN A 425 -14.33 -35.71 -6.07
C ASN A 425 -14.40 -37.04 -5.28
N GLU A 426 -13.55 -37.25 -4.29
CA GLU A 426 -13.62 -38.38 -3.37
C GLU A 426 -14.89 -38.36 -2.53
N GLN A 427 -15.26 -37.20 -1.98
CA GLN A 427 -16.51 -37.03 -1.22
C GLN A 427 -17.75 -37.27 -2.10
N LYS A 428 -17.70 -36.90 -3.39
CA LYS A 428 -18.77 -37.17 -4.37
C LYS A 428 -18.86 -38.65 -4.77
N LYS A 429 -17.76 -39.40 -4.74
CA LYS A 429 -17.74 -40.86 -5.03
C LYS A 429 -18.32 -41.70 -3.89
N PHE A 430 -18.27 -41.21 -2.65
CA PHE A 430 -18.86 -41.87 -1.47
C PHE A 430 -19.96 -41.03 -0.82
N PRO A 431 -21.10 -40.79 -1.49
CA PRO A 431 -22.26 -40.25 -0.79
C PRO A 431 -22.73 -41.35 0.18
N TRP A 432 -22.49 -41.16 1.47
CA TRP A 432 -22.70 -42.12 2.57
C TRP A 432 -23.63 -43.33 2.30
N PRO A 433 -23.24 -44.56 2.73
CA PRO A 433 -24.06 -45.78 2.61
C PRO A 433 -25.47 -45.70 3.20
N TRP A 434 -25.75 -44.74 4.09
CA TRP A 434 -27.04 -44.58 4.75
C TRP A 434 -28.23 -44.38 3.80
N LYS A 435 -28.05 -43.77 2.60
CA LYS A 435 -29.16 -43.72 1.62
C LYS A 435 -29.52 -45.09 1.05
N ARG A 436 -28.57 -46.04 0.98
CA ARG A 436 -28.83 -47.43 0.57
C ARG A 436 -29.16 -48.34 1.76
N VAL A 437 -28.59 -48.09 2.93
CA VAL A 437 -28.86 -48.86 4.17
C VAL A 437 -30.25 -48.50 4.72
N CYS A 438 -30.64 -47.23 4.78
CA CYS A 438 -32.01 -46.84 5.16
C CYS A 438 -33.04 -47.27 4.10
N GLN A 439 -32.72 -47.28 2.80
CA GLN A 439 -33.62 -47.83 1.78
C GLN A 439 -33.68 -49.38 1.80
N ALA A 440 -32.65 -50.06 2.29
CA ALA A 440 -32.60 -51.52 2.40
C ALA A 440 -33.19 -52.04 3.72
N GLU A 441 -33.07 -51.30 4.81
CA GLU A 441 -33.66 -51.62 6.12
C GLU A 441 -35.15 -51.21 6.17
N ALA A 442 -35.53 -50.05 5.60
CA ALA A 442 -36.95 -49.70 5.44
C ALA A 442 -37.71 -50.69 4.52
N ARG A 443 -37.05 -51.27 3.51
CA ARG A 443 -37.62 -52.34 2.67
C ARG A 443 -37.67 -53.72 3.34
N ARG A 444 -36.92 -53.93 4.44
CA ARG A 444 -36.89 -55.21 5.17
C ARG A 444 -37.87 -55.27 6.33
N GLU A 445 -38.18 -54.15 6.99
CA GLU A 445 -39.09 -54.14 8.14
C GLU A 445 -40.52 -53.70 7.80
N PHE A 446 -40.74 -52.83 6.80
CA PHE A 446 -42.08 -52.38 6.46
C PHE A 446 -42.23 -52.31 4.94
N GLY A 447 -42.81 -53.36 4.35
CA GLY A 447 -43.17 -53.35 2.94
C GLY A 447 -44.22 -52.28 2.65
N PHE A 448 -43.80 -51.10 2.21
CA PHE A 448 -44.69 -50.08 1.65
C PHE A 448 -44.07 -49.38 0.44
N THR A 449 -44.96 -49.13 -0.52
CA THR A 449 -44.79 -48.49 -1.82
C THR A 449 -44.59 -46.97 -1.67
N GLU A 450 -43.91 -46.40 -2.66
CA GLU A 450 -43.68 -44.95 -2.83
C GLU A 450 -44.96 -44.13 -2.66
N GLU A 451 -44.92 -43.09 -1.83
CA GLU A 451 -45.49 -41.78 -2.16
C GLU A 451 -45.18 -40.72 -1.08
N SER A 452 -45.12 -39.48 -1.55
CA SER A 452 -45.01 -38.21 -0.82
C SER A 452 -43.64 -37.86 -0.21
N ARG A 453 -43.02 -36.89 -0.87
CA ARG A 453 -41.76 -36.23 -0.53
C ARG A 453 -42.15 -34.78 -0.27
N GLU A 454 -42.08 -34.30 0.97
CA GLU A 454 -41.90 -32.86 1.25
C GLU A 454 -41.63 -32.59 2.74
N GLU A 455 -40.78 -31.57 2.92
CA GLU A 455 -40.63 -30.69 4.08
C GLU A 455 -39.83 -31.12 5.32
N GLN A 456 -38.88 -30.22 5.63
CA GLN A 456 -38.45 -29.77 6.97
C GLN A 456 -37.61 -30.77 7.80
N ASP A 457 -36.64 -30.41 8.62
CA ASP A 457 -36.03 -29.15 9.04
C ASP A 457 -34.77 -29.57 9.80
N SER A 458 -33.66 -28.84 9.70
CA SER A 458 -33.11 -28.01 10.79
C SER A 458 -32.96 -28.66 12.19
N VAL A 459 -31.76 -28.45 12.74
CA VAL A 459 -31.38 -28.52 14.17
C VAL A 459 -31.25 -29.91 14.81
N PHE A 460 -30.00 -30.33 15.05
CA PHE A 460 -29.64 -30.82 16.39
C PHE A 460 -28.18 -30.51 16.72
N GLN A 461 -28.04 -29.78 17.82
CA GLN A 461 -26.80 -29.36 18.43
C GLN A 461 -26.30 -30.40 19.46
N LEU A 462 -25.00 -30.31 19.74
CA LEU A 462 -24.30 -30.54 21.02
C LEU A 462 -23.61 -31.88 21.32
N THR A 463 -22.28 -31.72 21.40
CA THR A 463 -21.31 -32.27 22.36
C THR A 463 -20.74 -33.68 22.17
N GLN A 464 -19.42 -33.74 21.93
CA GLN A 464 -18.55 -34.41 22.90
C GLN A 464 -17.09 -33.91 22.86
N LYS A 465 -16.48 -34.00 24.04
CA LYS A 465 -15.29 -33.30 24.53
C LYS A 465 -13.96 -33.79 23.93
N CYS A 466 -13.02 -32.87 23.77
CA CYS A 466 -11.59 -33.14 23.58
C CYS A 466 -10.97 -33.89 24.79
N PRO A 467 -9.78 -34.48 24.56
CA PRO A 467 -8.62 -33.99 25.31
C PRO A 467 -7.43 -33.62 24.39
N ARG A 468 -6.69 -32.59 24.81
CA ARG A 468 -5.42 -32.13 24.23
C ARG A 468 -4.24 -32.97 24.75
N MET A 469 -3.25 -33.22 23.90
CA MET A 469 -1.88 -32.70 24.09
C MET A 469 -1.07 -32.87 22.79
N LEU A 470 -0.27 -31.83 22.52
CA LEU A 470 0.57 -31.64 21.35
C LEU A 470 1.73 -32.64 21.29
N ASN A 471 2.23 -32.86 20.06
CA ASN A 471 3.63 -33.15 19.83
C ASN A 471 4.18 -32.18 18.76
N ILE A 472 5.09 -31.30 19.18
CA ILE A 472 5.87 -30.36 18.37
C ILE A 472 7.32 -30.85 18.43
N ASN A 473 7.81 -31.45 17.33
CA ASN A 473 9.19 -31.42 16.80
C ASN A 473 9.53 -32.67 15.96
N ALA A 474 9.55 -32.45 14.63
CA ALA A 474 10.46 -33.01 13.61
C ALA A 474 10.42 -34.52 13.27
N PRO A 475 11.01 -34.98 12.13
CA PRO A 475 11.39 -34.32 10.86
C PRO A 475 10.86 -35.07 9.61
N LEU A 476 10.64 -34.42 8.47
CA LEU A 476 10.61 -35.13 7.17
C LEU A 476 11.19 -34.26 6.05
N LEU A 477 12.52 -34.28 5.91
CA LEU A 477 13.13 -34.27 4.58
C LEU A 477 13.52 -35.70 4.23
N SER A 478 12.94 -36.14 3.10
CA SER A 478 13.44 -37.09 2.11
C SER A 478 13.85 -38.51 2.53
N THR A 479 13.29 -39.52 1.84
CA THR A 479 14.02 -40.51 1.00
C THR A 479 12.94 -41.33 0.24
N ARG A 480 13.08 -41.87 -0.98
CA ARG A 480 14.16 -42.60 -1.68
C ARG A 480 13.90 -42.55 -3.21
N HIS A 481 14.92 -42.62 -4.08
CA HIS A 481 15.59 -43.90 -4.40
C HIS A 481 17.05 -43.80 -4.89
N LEU A 482 17.87 -44.71 -4.32
CA LEU A 482 18.97 -45.55 -4.86
C LEU A 482 19.96 -44.95 -5.90
N GLY A 483 21.28 -45.05 -5.75
CA GLY A 483 22.08 -45.80 -4.79
C GLY A 483 23.62 -45.72 -5.02
N ASN A 484 24.30 -46.64 -4.32
CA ASN A 484 25.72 -47.05 -4.36
C ASN A 484 26.78 -46.38 -3.45
N SER A 485 27.00 -47.08 -2.32
CA SER A 485 28.24 -47.76 -1.85
C SER A 485 29.50 -47.01 -1.37
N GLY A 486 29.90 -47.37 -0.13
CA GLY A 486 31.24 -47.29 0.48
C GLY A 486 31.42 -46.07 1.38
N GLY A 487 31.82 -46.11 2.66
CA GLY A 487 32.43 -47.10 3.55
C GLY A 487 33.35 -46.32 4.52
N GLU A 488 33.44 -46.75 5.80
CA GLU A 488 34.45 -46.34 6.83
C GLU A 488 34.28 -44.94 7.49
N ASP A 489 34.63 -44.65 8.75
CA ASP A 489 34.74 -45.39 10.02
C ASP A 489 35.03 -44.33 11.14
N LEU A 490 34.59 -44.62 12.38
CA LEU A 490 35.21 -44.29 13.69
C LEU A 490 35.16 -42.89 14.40
N GLN A 491 34.68 -43.00 15.67
CA GLN A 491 35.10 -42.35 16.94
C GLN A 491 34.83 -40.84 17.16
N GLY A 492 34.29 -40.35 18.29
CA GLY A 492 34.16 -40.82 19.67
C GLY A 492 34.68 -39.73 20.63
N VAL A 493 34.16 -39.65 21.89
CA VAL A 493 34.54 -38.80 23.07
C VAL A 493 33.50 -37.70 23.38
N LEU A 494 32.57 -37.89 24.34
CA LEU A 494 32.59 -37.84 25.83
C LEU A 494 32.35 -36.44 26.45
N LEU A 495 31.26 -36.34 27.22
CA LEU A 495 30.78 -35.24 28.09
C LEU A 495 31.70 -35.04 29.33
N PRO A 496 31.50 -33.99 30.16
CA PRO A 496 30.50 -34.08 31.24
C PRO A 496 29.67 -32.81 31.50
N MET A 497 28.50 -33.04 32.11
CA MET A 497 27.56 -32.08 32.67
C MET A 497 28.07 -31.39 33.94
N SER A 498 27.56 -30.19 34.22
CA SER A 498 27.28 -29.71 35.58
C SER A 498 25.93 -28.99 35.60
N GLU A 499 25.02 -29.50 36.43
CA GLU A 499 23.70 -28.95 36.73
C GLU A 499 23.81 -27.68 37.59
N ASP A 500 22.96 -26.69 37.31
CA ASP A 500 22.30 -25.89 38.35
C ASP A 500 20.98 -25.34 37.77
N ILE A 501 19.87 -25.85 38.29
CA ILE A 501 18.51 -25.43 37.95
C ILE A 501 18.12 -24.29 38.89
N GLN A 502 17.84 -23.11 38.33
CA GLN A 502 16.92 -22.15 38.91
C GLN A 502 15.82 -21.80 37.92
N SER A 503 14.61 -21.77 38.45
CA SER A 503 13.30 -21.75 37.81
C SER A 503 12.96 -20.44 37.12
N GLY A 504 12.30 -20.55 35.97
CA GLY A 504 11.32 -19.57 35.49
C GLY A 504 11.71 -18.81 34.23
N ASP A 505 11.67 -19.48 33.08
CA ASP A 505 11.22 -18.88 31.80
C ASP A 505 11.09 -20.02 30.78
N THR A 506 9.86 -20.38 30.42
CA THR A 506 9.61 -21.28 29.30
C THR A 506 10.11 -20.64 28.00
N PRO A 507 10.92 -21.32 27.18
CA PRO A 507 11.43 -20.75 25.93
C PRO A 507 10.28 -20.50 24.94
N ARG A 508 10.23 -19.27 24.41
CA ARG A 508 9.29 -18.81 23.38
C ARG A 508 9.37 -19.70 22.13
N PRO A 509 8.24 -20.18 21.58
CA PRO A 509 8.22 -20.77 20.24
C PRO A 509 8.44 -19.67 19.18
N LYS A 510 9.30 -19.94 18.20
CA LYS A 510 9.49 -19.08 17.02
C LYS A 510 8.24 -19.15 16.14
N LEU A 511 7.72 -17.99 15.75
CA LEU A 511 6.74 -17.82 14.68
C LEU A 511 7.34 -18.32 13.35
N PRO A 512 6.54 -18.84 12.41
CA PRO A 512 7.07 -19.39 11.17
C PRO A 512 7.82 -18.32 10.37
N PRO A 513 8.98 -18.65 9.78
CA PRO A 513 9.65 -17.78 8.82
C PRO A 513 8.73 -17.51 7.64
N GLY A 514 8.77 -16.28 7.13
CA GLY A 514 8.26 -16.00 5.80
C GLY A 514 8.96 -16.87 4.76
N TRP A 515 8.17 -17.25 3.76
CA TRP A 515 8.53 -17.84 2.46
C TRP A 515 8.62 -19.38 2.53
N TRP A 516 8.10 -20.14 1.56
CA TRP A 516 8.44 -20.10 0.15
C TRP A 516 7.36 -20.63 -0.80
N HIS A 517 7.50 -20.10 -2.02
CA HIS A 517 7.03 -20.52 -3.34
C HIS A 517 6.95 -22.03 -3.63
N ARG A 518 6.11 -22.33 -4.62
CA ARG A 518 5.98 -23.61 -5.30
C ARG A 518 7.06 -23.95 -6.34
N PRO A 519 7.18 -25.24 -6.74
CA PRO A 519 8.19 -25.71 -7.68
C PRO A 519 7.74 -25.56 -9.14
N LEU A 520 8.68 -25.16 -10.00
CA LEU A 520 8.71 -25.49 -11.43
C LEU A 520 10.05 -26.14 -11.76
N ASP A 521 9.97 -27.14 -12.64
CA ASP A 521 10.99 -28.16 -12.88
C ASP A 521 12.31 -27.62 -13.44
N LYS A 522 13.39 -28.27 -12.99
CA LYS A 522 14.80 -27.98 -13.29
C LYS A 522 15.16 -28.21 -14.75
N ASP A 523 15.89 -27.25 -15.31
CA ASP A 523 17.20 -27.51 -15.93
C ASP A 523 18.19 -26.45 -15.39
N ASN A 524 19.22 -26.93 -14.67
CA ASN A 524 20.51 -26.33 -14.19
C ASN A 524 20.76 -24.81 -14.35
N GLU A 525 21.33 -24.05 -13.41
CA GLU A 525 22.19 -24.33 -12.25
C GLU A 525 22.35 -23.03 -11.40
N CYS A 526 22.28 -23.17 -10.07
CA CYS A 526 22.83 -22.28 -9.01
C CYS A 526 22.03 -21.03 -8.54
N ASP A 527 21.04 -21.27 -7.65
CA ASP A 527 20.31 -20.26 -6.87
C ASP A 527 20.96 -19.98 -5.49
N HIS A 528 21.27 -18.70 -5.24
CA HIS A 528 21.26 -18.08 -3.92
C HIS A 528 20.40 -16.81 -4.03
N GLU A 529 19.07 -16.94 -3.88
CA GLU A 529 18.16 -15.79 -3.85
C GLU A 529 18.11 -15.20 -2.43
N LEU A 530 18.82 -14.09 -2.27
CA LEU A 530 18.71 -13.17 -1.15
C LEU A 530 17.63 -12.13 -1.46
N ASP A 531 16.79 -11.88 -0.45
CA ASP A 531 15.85 -10.77 -0.35
C ASP A 531 16.56 -9.41 -0.54
N GLY A 532 16.50 -8.87 -1.76
CA GLY A 532 17.02 -7.55 -2.10
C GLY A 532 16.06 -6.82 -3.03
N GLY A 533 14.93 -6.40 -2.48
CA GLY A 533 14.04 -5.44 -3.10
C GLY A 533 14.43 -4.03 -2.65
N CYS A 534 14.93 -3.22 -3.58
CA CYS A 534 14.99 -1.78 -3.41
C CYS A 534 13.58 -1.23 -3.19
N GLU A 535 13.19 -1.00 -1.93
CA GLU A 535 11.89 -0.40 -1.58
C GLU A 535 11.86 1.08 -1.99
N GLY A 536 11.56 1.32 -3.27
CA GLY A 536 10.57 2.33 -3.57
C GLY A 536 9.23 1.76 -3.15
N ASP A 537 8.72 2.14 -1.97
CA ASP A 537 7.32 1.94 -1.60
C ASP A 537 6.45 2.80 -2.55
N ILE A 538 6.29 2.28 -3.75
CA ILE A 538 5.10 2.31 -4.58
C ILE A 538 4.70 0.83 -4.56
N ASP A 539 3.61 0.51 -3.88
CA ASP A 539 2.97 -0.80 -4.00
C ASP A 539 2.67 -0.99 -5.51
N LEU A 540 3.55 -1.71 -6.23
CA LEU A 540 3.49 -1.94 -7.68
C LEU A 540 2.68 -3.19 -8.05
N ASP A 541 1.88 -3.70 -7.12
CA ASP A 541 0.93 -4.76 -7.36
C ASP A 541 -0.49 -4.22 -7.20
N ASP A 542 -0.94 -3.44 -8.18
CA ASP A 542 -2.37 -3.18 -8.41
C ASP A 542 -2.54 -2.89 -9.91
N VAL A 543 -2.83 -3.95 -10.68
CA VAL A 543 -3.64 -3.79 -11.89
C VAL A 543 -5.05 -3.48 -11.39
N GLU A 544 -5.34 -2.20 -11.13
CA GLU A 544 -6.72 -1.77 -11.06
C GLU A 544 -7.28 -1.85 -12.49
N ASP A 545 -8.09 -2.88 -12.73
CA ASP A 545 -9.24 -2.69 -13.59
C ASP A 545 -10.04 -1.56 -12.94
N ASP A 546 -9.82 -0.34 -13.43
CA ASP A 546 -10.80 0.73 -13.34
C ASP A 546 -12.08 0.15 -13.93
N ILE A 547 -12.92 -0.44 -13.08
CA ILE A 547 -14.34 -0.38 -13.31
C ILE A 547 -14.58 1.12 -13.38
N ASP A 548 -14.79 1.62 -14.60
CA ASP A 548 -15.36 2.93 -14.83
C ASP A 548 -16.54 3.01 -13.87
N ASP A 549 -16.34 3.67 -12.73
CA ASP A 549 -17.41 4.11 -11.86
C ASP A 549 -18.18 5.09 -12.74
N VAL A 550 -19.13 4.54 -13.50
CA VAL A 550 -20.13 5.33 -14.18
C VAL A 550 -20.78 6.11 -13.06
N ASP A 551 -20.42 7.39 -12.99
CA ASP A 551 -20.76 8.31 -11.92
C ASP A 551 -22.26 8.64 -11.97
N TYR A 552 -23.09 7.65 -11.63
CA TYR A 552 -24.52 7.82 -11.37
C TYR A 552 -24.76 8.57 -10.06
N SER A 553 -23.69 8.94 -9.32
CA SER A 553 -23.76 9.57 -8.00
C SER A 553 -23.84 11.10 -8.06
N ASN A 554 -23.45 11.70 -9.18
CA ASN A 554 -23.44 13.15 -9.34
C ASN A 554 -24.87 13.77 -9.29
N GLU A 555 -25.90 13.03 -9.71
CA GLU A 555 -27.29 13.49 -9.65
C GLU A 555 -27.85 13.49 -8.22
N ALA A 556 -27.62 12.42 -7.43
CA ALA A 556 -28.12 12.32 -6.05
C ALA A 556 -27.36 13.24 -5.07
N PHE A 557 -26.12 13.58 -5.38
CA PHE A 557 -25.30 14.50 -4.59
C PHE A 557 -25.65 15.98 -4.87
N SER A 558 -26.19 16.28 -6.07
CA SER A 558 -26.60 17.63 -6.48
C SER A 558 -27.74 18.19 -5.62
N ASP A 559 -28.67 17.34 -5.18
CA ASP A 559 -29.83 17.76 -4.37
C ASP A 559 -29.48 18.02 -2.89
N ALA A 560 -28.39 17.44 -2.37
CA ALA A 560 -27.95 17.65 -0.99
C ALA A 560 -27.01 18.86 -0.81
N ILE A 561 -26.30 19.28 -1.87
CA ILE A 561 -25.45 20.49 -1.88
C ILE A 561 -26.27 21.79 -2.04
N VAL A 562 -27.61 21.71 -2.05
CA VAL A 562 -28.48 22.90 -2.09
C VAL A 562 -28.29 23.83 -0.87
N ALA A 563 -27.68 23.36 0.22
CA ALA A 563 -27.53 24.11 1.47
C ALA A 563 -26.49 25.24 1.46
N PHE A 564 -25.48 25.25 0.58
CA PHE A 564 -24.58 26.40 0.40
C PHE A 564 -24.18 26.49 -1.08
N SER A 565 -24.89 27.32 -1.85
CA SER A 565 -24.61 27.47 -3.29
C SER A 565 -23.26 28.18 -3.52
N LEU A 566 -22.69 28.10 -4.73
CA LEU A 566 -21.56 28.94 -5.19
C LEU A 566 -21.68 30.41 -4.73
N SER A 567 -22.92 30.94 -4.66
CA SER A 567 -23.21 32.28 -4.14
C SER A 567 -22.68 32.52 -2.73
N VAL A 568 -22.72 31.51 -1.85
CA VAL A 568 -22.30 31.67 -0.46
C VAL A 568 -20.78 31.65 -0.34
N ALA A 569 -20.09 30.83 -1.13
CA ALA A 569 -18.63 30.88 -1.20
C ALA A 569 -18.15 32.24 -1.71
N ILE A 570 -18.79 32.77 -2.76
CA ILE A 570 -18.53 34.12 -3.28
C ILE A 570 -18.84 35.19 -2.22
N ASP A 571 -20.00 35.14 -1.57
CA ASP A 571 -20.39 36.09 -0.51
C ASP A 571 -19.39 36.13 0.65
N ILE A 572 -18.84 34.99 1.05
CA ILE A 572 -17.82 34.92 2.13
C ILE A 572 -16.55 35.65 1.70
N VAL A 573 -16.09 35.40 0.47
CA VAL A 573 -14.92 36.04 -0.12
C VAL A 573 -15.14 37.56 -0.26
N GLU A 574 -16.27 37.99 -0.83
CA GLU A 574 -16.62 39.40 -1.00
C GLU A 574 -16.78 40.13 0.35
N LYS A 575 -17.44 39.52 1.34
CA LYS A 575 -17.56 40.10 2.69
C LYS A 575 -16.19 40.25 3.37
N LYS A 576 -15.23 39.36 3.09
CA LYS A 576 -13.87 39.50 3.61
C LYS A 576 -13.12 40.64 2.91
N GLU A 577 -13.26 40.76 1.60
CA GLU A 577 -12.72 41.90 0.83
C GLU A 577 -13.24 43.24 1.39
N GLN A 578 -14.55 43.35 1.62
CA GLN A 578 -15.16 44.53 2.22
C GLN A 578 -14.65 44.81 3.63
N ARG A 579 -14.45 43.77 4.47
CA ARG A 579 -13.88 43.92 5.82
C ARG A 579 -12.44 44.42 5.78
N GLU A 580 -11.61 43.92 4.87
CA GLU A 580 -10.21 44.37 4.72
C GLU A 580 -10.13 45.80 4.17
N LEU A 581 -10.97 46.16 3.20
CA LEU A 581 -11.10 47.53 2.71
C LEU A 581 -11.53 48.49 3.84
N MET A 582 -12.47 48.08 4.68
CA MET A 582 -12.92 48.88 5.82
C MET A 582 -11.82 49.03 6.89
N LYS A 583 -11.01 47.99 7.15
CA LYS A 583 -9.83 48.09 8.03
C LYS A 583 -8.79 49.07 7.48
N GLN A 584 -8.52 49.04 6.17
CA GLN A 584 -7.59 49.97 5.53
C GLN A 584 -8.07 51.43 5.62
N GLN A 585 -9.38 51.68 5.53
CA GLN A 585 -9.98 53.00 5.69
C GLN A 585 -10.00 53.52 7.13
N ILE A 586 -9.90 52.64 8.14
CA ILE A 586 -9.82 53.02 9.57
C ILE A 586 -8.38 53.33 9.98
N ILE A 587 -7.39 52.78 9.27
CA ILE A 587 -5.95 52.97 9.55
C ILE A 587 -5.37 54.18 8.79
N ALA A 588 -5.98 54.58 7.68
CA ALA A 588 -5.68 55.81 6.93
C ALA A 588 -6.38 57.04 7.54
#